data_AF-A0A553X9D3-F1
#
_entry.id   AF-A0A553X9D3-F1
#
_cell.length_a   1.000
_cell.length_b   1.000
_cell.length_c   1.000
_cell.angle_alpha   90.00
_cell.angle_beta   90.00
_cell.angle_gamma   90.00
#
_symmetry.space_group_name_H-M   'P 1'
#
loop_
_entity.id
_entity.type
_entity.pdbx_description
1 polymer ?
#
loop_
_entity_poly.entity_id
_entity_poly.type
_entity_poly.pdbx_seq_one_letter_code
_entity_poly.pdbx_strand_id
1 'polypeptide(L)'
;PVDSKNGTIASGFAKTQQGAQSAAANYAVALAGVGMYAPASRQQIVKAVYAPPVAAARKSALDKIYADPNFLGRIGLKPDGSAPKGMTFVSRAIPVGTELESMKDDTAKVAVWYSALFGLAGVESKNPVSESWYTNTFELKWTGGDWKVTDFTQKDGPAPVGRDQAAASAEDMSKAVEKFGGFTYAR
;
A
#
# COMPACT_ATOMS: atom_id res chain seq x y z
N PRO A 1 14.16 11.66 -9.55
CA PRO A 1 13.79 10.45 -10.33
C PRO A 1 14.49 9.25 -9.70
N VAL A 2 13.80 8.12 -9.49
CA VAL A 2 14.48 6.90 -9.04
C VAL A 2 15.11 6.21 -10.24
N ASP A 3 16.42 6.01 -10.20
CA ASP A 3 17.19 5.49 -11.34
C ASP A 3 17.21 3.95 -11.41
N SER A 4 16.58 3.25 -10.45
CA SER A 4 16.54 1.78 -10.41
C SER A 4 15.14 1.21 -10.16
N LYS A 5 14.77 0.20 -10.97
CA LYS A 5 13.55 -0.60 -10.84
C LYS A 5 13.94 -2.05 -10.58
N ASN A 6 13.93 -2.50 -9.32
CA ASN A 6 13.96 -3.94 -9.02
C ASN A 6 12.53 -4.48 -9.06
N GLY A 7 11.99 -4.63 -10.27
CA GLY A 7 10.58 -4.99 -10.49
C GLY A 7 9.64 -3.78 -10.46
N THR A 8 8.37 -4.00 -10.09
CA THR A 8 7.32 -2.96 -10.00
C THR A 8 7.43 -2.07 -8.77
N ILE A 9 8.41 -2.32 -7.89
CA ILE A 9 8.59 -1.63 -6.60
C ILE A 9 9.77 -0.68 -6.71
N ALA A 10 9.54 0.60 -6.40
CA ALA A 10 10.58 1.61 -6.43
C ALA A 10 11.64 1.36 -5.35
N SER A 11 12.91 1.59 -5.69
CA SER A 11 14.07 1.38 -4.82
C SER A 11 15.22 2.31 -5.19
N GLY A 12 16.23 2.37 -4.32
CA GLY A 12 17.43 3.18 -4.54
C GLY A 12 17.16 4.68 -4.34
N PHE A 13 16.28 5.00 -3.39
CA PHE A 13 16.03 6.39 -2.99
C PHE A 13 17.32 6.98 -2.43
N ALA A 14 17.61 8.27 -2.58
CA ALA A 14 18.85 8.86 -2.08
C ALA A 14 18.88 8.99 -0.54
N LYS A 15 20.08 9.02 0.08
CA LYS A 15 20.26 9.25 1.54
C LYS A 15 20.03 10.72 1.92
N THR A 16 18.85 11.22 1.64
CA THR A 16 18.44 12.60 1.89
C THR A 16 17.05 12.62 2.52
N GLN A 17 16.68 13.76 3.09
CA GLN A 17 15.33 13.99 3.62
C GLN A 17 14.25 13.74 2.56
N GLN A 18 14.49 14.18 1.32
CA GLN A 18 13.58 13.95 0.21
C GLN A 18 13.54 12.47 -0.19
N GLY A 19 14.68 11.79 -0.21
CA GLY A 19 14.73 10.37 -0.52
C GLY A 19 14.00 9.51 0.51
N ALA A 20 14.08 9.84 1.81
CA ALA A 20 13.33 9.17 2.86
C ALA A 20 11.81 9.34 2.67
N GLN A 21 11.37 10.55 2.31
CA GLN A 21 9.97 10.85 2.05
C GLN A 21 9.44 10.13 0.80
N SER A 22 10.19 10.15 -0.31
CA SER A 22 9.85 9.38 -1.49
C SER A 22 9.80 7.88 -1.20
N ALA A 23 10.74 7.35 -0.40
CA ALA A 23 10.71 5.95 0.00
C ALA A 23 9.43 5.61 0.77
N ALA A 24 9.08 6.39 1.80
CA ALA A 24 7.88 6.16 2.60
C ALA A 24 6.59 6.19 1.77
N ALA A 25 6.43 7.18 0.87
CA ALA A 25 5.26 7.28 0.00
C ALA A 25 5.12 6.06 -0.92
N ASN A 26 6.23 5.61 -1.51
CA ASN A 26 6.25 4.43 -2.37
C ASN A 26 5.97 3.13 -1.61
N TYR A 27 6.49 3.01 -0.40
CA TYR A 27 6.26 1.86 0.46
C TYR A 27 4.80 1.80 0.94
N ALA A 28 4.15 2.94 1.19
CA ALA A 28 2.71 2.98 1.44
C ALA A 28 1.90 2.42 0.27
N VAL A 29 2.23 2.78 -0.98
CA VAL A 29 1.57 2.24 -2.19
C VAL A 29 1.77 0.72 -2.29
N ALA A 30 2.99 0.24 -2.12
CA ALA A 30 3.30 -1.18 -2.25
C ALA A 30 2.63 -2.03 -1.15
N LEU A 31 2.69 -1.57 0.11
CA LEU A 31 2.16 -2.31 1.26
C LEU A 31 0.62 -2.26 1.37
N ALA A 32 -0.05 -1.30 0.73
CA ALA A 32 -1.51 -1.25 0.65
C ALA A 32 -2.07 -1.87 -0.65
N GLY A 33 -1.19 -2.29 -1.56
CA GLY A 33 -1.58 -2.77 -2.89
C GLY A 33 -2.15 -4.19 -2.90
N VAL A 34 -2.88 -4.51 -3.97
CA VAL A 34 -3.42 -5.87 -4.22
C VAL A 34 -2.33 -6.96 -4.22
N GLY A 35 -1.07 -6.61 -4.50
CA GLY A 35 0.06 -7.54 -4.45
C GLY A 35 0.27 -8.18 -3.07
N MET A 36 -0.16 -7.54 -1.99
CA MET A 36 -0.10 -8.13 -0.64
C MET A 36 -1.03 -9.33 -0.46
N TYR A 37 -2.07 -9.47 -1.29
CA TYR A 37 -3.03 -10.56 -1.23
C TYR A 37 -2.61 -11.78 -2.06
N ALA A 38 -1.63 -11.63 -2.95
CA ALA A 38 -1.04 -12.72 -3.72
C ALA A 38 0.28 -13.18 -3.07
N PRO A 39 0.44 -14.45 -2.64
CA PRO A 39 1.59 -14.90 -1.85
C PRO A 39 2.97 -14.59 -2.47
N ALA A 40 3.15 -14.86 -3.76
CA ALA A 40 4.42 -14.61 -4.44
C ALA A 40 4.74 -13.10 -4.51
N SER A 41 3.74 -12.27 -4.82
CA SER A 41 3.91 -10.82 -4.90
C SER A 41 4.16 -10.21 -3.52
N ARG A 42 3.42 -10.64 -2.49
CA ARG A 42 3.64 -10.22 -1.10
C ARG A 42 5.08 -10.47 -0.66
N GLN A 43 5.65 -11.64 -0.98
CA GLN A 43 7.03 -11.95 -0.60
C GLN A 43 8.05 -11.03 -1.30
N GLN A 44 7.82 -10.69 -2.57
CA GLN A 44 8.64 -9.72 -3.29
C GLN A 44 8.53 -8.32 -2.66
N ILE A 45 7.32 -7.89 -2.30
CA ILE A 45 7.07 -6.61 -1.62
C ILE A 45 7.80 -6.55 -0.28
N VAL A 46 7.61 -7.55 0.58
CA VAL A 46 8.24 -7.58 1.90
C VAL A 46 9.76 -7.54 1.80
N LYS A 47 10.35 -8.29 0.86
CA LYS A 47 11.80 -8.30 0.62
C LYS A 47 12.31 -6.95 0.11
N ALA A 48 11.54 -6.27 -0.73
CA ALA A 48 11.95 -5.00 -1.32
C ALA A 48 11.84 -3.84 -0.30
N VAL A 49 10.82 -3.83 0.54
CA VAL A 49 10.46 -2.69 1.39
C VAL A 49 11.14 -2.72 2.76
N TYR A 50 11.23 -3.89 3.39
CA TYR A 50 11.72 -4.01 4.77
C TYR A 50 13.25 -4.15 4.84
N ALA A 51 13.84 -3.69 5.94
CA ALA A 51 15.26 -3.88 6.20
C ALA A 51 15.56 -5.38 6.35
N PRO A 52 16.71 -5.89 5.84
CA PRO A 52 17.00 -7.32 5.86
C PRO A 52 16.84 -8.01 7.23
N PRO A 53 17.26 -7.40 8.36
CA PRO A 53 17.09 -8.01 9.68
C PRO A 53 15.63 -8.20 10.12
N VAL A 54 14.69 -7.39 9.63
CA VAL A 54 13.27 -7.45 10.03
C VAL A 54 12.38 -8.13 8.99
N ALA A 55 12.83 -8.23 7.73
CA ALA A 55 12.05 -8.76 6.62
C ALA A 55 11.55 -10.20 6.88
N ALA A 56 12.36 -11.06 7.50
CA ALA A 56 11.97 -12.44 7.79
C ALA A 56 10.79 -12.53 8.80
N ALA A 57 10.88 -11.77 9.89
CA ALA A 57 9.81 -11.71 10.90
C ALA A 57 8.52 -11.12 10.31
N ARG A 58 8.64 -10.01 9.55
CA ARG A 58 7.51 -9.38 8.87
C ARG A 58 6.87 -10.29 7.84
N LYS A 59 7.67 -11.02 7.06
CA LYS A 59 7.16 -12.02 6.10
C LYS A 59 6.27 -13.03 6.80
N SER A 60 6.73 -13.65 7.89
CA SER A 60 5.94 -14.66 8.60
C SER A 60 4.65 -14.09 9.19
N ALA A 61 4.71 -12.91 9.81
CA ALA A 61 3.52 -12.26 10.36
C ALA A 61 2.49 -11.90 9.27
N LEU A 62 2.95 -11.32 8.17
CA LEU A 62 2.09 -10.93 7.04
C LEU A 62 1.54 -12.16 6.30
N ASP A 63 2.32 -13.23 6.16
CA ASP A 63 1.83 -14.48 5.58
C ASP A 63 0.66 -15.07 6.39
N LYS A 64 0.72 -15.00 7.73
CA LYS A 64 -0.38 -15.46 8.59
C LYS A 64 -1.65 -14.63 8.39
N ILE A 65 -1.52 -13.31 8.32
CA ILE A 65 -2.67 -12.40 8.18
C ILE A 65 -3.30 -12.54 6.79
N TYR A 66 -2.49 -12.41 5.74
CA TYR A 66 -2.98 -12.35 4.36
C TYR A 66 -3.29 -13.73 3.76
N ALA A 67 -3.01 -14.83 4.47
CA ALA A 67 -3.47 -16.17 4.11
C ALA A 67 -4.61 -16.69 5.00
N ASP A 68 -5.10 -15.90 5.97
CA ASP A 68 -6.24 -16.29 6.81
C ASP A 68 -7.54 -16.28 5.97
N PRO A 69 -8.19 -17.44 5.75
CA PRO A 69 -9.43 -17.52 4.97
C PRO A 69 -10.57 -16.71 5.58
N ASN A 70 -10.59 -16.54 6.92
CA ASN A 70 -11.63 -15.74 7.57
C ASN A 70 -11.45 -14.25 7.27
N PHE A 71 -10.21 -13.75 7.32
CA PHE A 71 -9.89 -12.39 6.90
C PHE A 71 -10.24 -12.16 5.43
N LEU A 72 -9.78 -13.04 4.54
CA LEU A 72 -10.05 -12.94 3.09
C LEU A 72 -11.55 -12.99 2.79
N GLY A 73 -12.28 -13.89 3.44
CA GLY A 73 -13.73 -14.00 3.29
C GLY A 73 -14.48 -12.74 3.75
N ARG A 74 -14.07 -12.11 4.87
CA ARG A 74 -14.68 -10.86 5.36
C ARG A 74 -14.56 -9.71 4.37
N ILE A 75 -13.49 -9.65 3.58
CA ILE A 75 -13.29 -8.63 2.55
C ILE A 75 -13.81 -9.04 1.16
N GLY A 76 -14.39 -10.24 1.05
CA GLY A 76 -15.04 -10.77 -0.16
C GLY A 76 -14.12 -11.50 -1.13
N LEU A 77 -12.89 -11.83 -0.73
CA LEU A 77 -11.95 -12.60 -1.55
C LEU A 77 -12.10 -14.10 -1.34
N LYS A 78 -11.64 -14.86 -2.33
CA LYS A 78 -11.50 -16.32 -2.22
C LYS A 78 -10.34 -16.68 -1.28
N PRO A 79 -10.28 -17.94 -0.80
CA PRO A 79 -9.19 -18.40 0.07
C PRO A 79 -7.77 -18.25 -0.52
N ASP A 80 -7.65 -18.15 -1.85
CA ASP A 80 -6.38 -17.92 -2.55
C ASP A 80 -6.01 -16.43 -2.71
N GLY A 81 -6.84 -15.53 -2.16
CA GLY A 81 -6.69 -14.07 -2.28
C GLY A 81 -7.20 -13.49 -3.61
N SER A 82 -7.77 -14.30 -4.50
CA SER A 82 -8.34 -13.82 -5.76
C SER A 82 -9.76 -13.27 -5.59
N ALA A 83 -10.15 -12.34 -6.45
CA ALA A 83 -11.52 -11.85 -6.52
C ALA A 83 -12.48 -12.93 -7.06
N PRO A 84 -13.76 -12.93 -6.62
CA PRO A 84 -14.83 -13.71 -7.25
C PRO A 84 -14.98 -13.42 -8.76
N LYS A 85 -15.58 -14.36 -9.49
CA LYS A 85 -15.81 -14.18 -10.94
C LYS A 85 -16.70 -12.95 -11.18
N GLY A 86 -16.32 -12.11 -12.15
CA GLY A 86 -17.07 -10.90 -12.48
C GLY A 86 -16.85 -9.75 -11.49
N MET A 87 -15.88 -9.86 -10.58
CA MET A 87 -15.48 -8.79 -9.68
C MET A 87 -14.00 -8.48 -9.84
N THR A 88 -13.66 -7.21 -9.64
CA THR A 88 -12.27 -6.74 -9.60
C THR A 88 -11.97 -6.22 -8.20
N PHE A 89 -10.96 -6.80 -7.57
CA PHE A 89 -10.51 -6.33 -6.26
C PHE A 89 -9.66 -5.07 -6.40
N VAL A 90 -10.00 -4.08 -5.58
CA VAL A 90 -9.34 -2.79 -5.48
C VAL A 90 -8.73 -2.68 -4.09
N SER A 91 -7.43 -2.45 -4.04
CA SER A 91 -6.69 -2.09 -2.81
C SER A 91 -5.57 -1.16 -3.25
N ARG A 92 -5.76 0.15 -3.03
CA ARG A 92 -4.88 1.20 -3.55
C ARG A 92 -4.71 2.27 -2.49
N ALA A 93 -3.47 2.59 -2.13
CA ALA A 93 -3.15 3.82 -1.40
C ALA A 93 -2.78 4.93 -2.38
N ILE A 94 -3.23 6.14 -2.09
CA ILE A 94 -3.01 7.35 -2.88
C ILE A 94 -2.37 8.37 -1.95
N PRO A 95 -1.03 8.37 -1.82
CA PRO A 95 -0.33 9.36 -1.01
C PRO A 95 -0.63 10.78 -1.47
N VAL A 96 -1.11 11.60 -0.54
CA VAL A 96 -1.41 13.02 -0.76
C VAL A 96 -0.25 13.89 -0.32
N GLY A 97 0.45 13.49 0.75
CA GLY A 97 1.60 14.21 1.26
C GLY A 97 2.46 13.39 2.22
N THR A 98 3.66 13.89 2.47
CA THR A 98 4.60 13.34 3.45
C THR A 98 5.09 14.43 4.39
N GLU A 99 5.42 14.02 5.61
CA GLU A 99 6.06 14.88 6.61
C GLU A 99 7.26 14.12 7.20
N LEU A 100 8.43 14.75 7.19
CA LEU A 100 9.60 14.22 7.89
C LEU A 100 9.52 14.62 9.37
N GLU A 101 9.17 13.67 10.23
CA GLU A 101 9.10 13.89 11.68
C GLU A 101 10.49 13.98 12.31
N SER A 102 11.44 13.15 11.84
CA SER A 102 12.84 13.21 12.28
C SER A 102 13.78 12.54 11.29
N MET A 103 15.06 12.95 11.31
CA MET A 103 16.14 12.27 10.59
C MET A 103 17.45 12.42 11.36
N LYS A 104 18.14 11.31 11.58
CA LYS A 104 19.45 11.27 12.22
C LYS A 104 20.30 10.17 11.61
N ASP A 105 21.47 10.53 11.09
CA ASP A 105 22.46 9.62 10.51
C ASP A 105 21.88 8.71 9.43
N ASP A 106 21.59 7.45 9.77
CA ASP A 106 21.03 6.42 8.90
C ASP A 106 19.58 6.07 9.23
N THR A 107 18.89 6.88 10.03
CA THR A 107 17.49 6.67 10.41
C THR A 107 16.62 7.88 10.08
N ALA A 108 15.36 7.62 9.73
CA ALA A 108 14.36 8.65 9.49
C ALA A 108 12.97 8.18 9.95
N LYS A 109 12.14 9.11 10.39
CA LYS A 109 10.72 8.89 10.69
C LYS A 109 9.89 9.77 9.77
N VAL A 110 9.02 9.15 8.98
CA VAL A 110 8.24 9.84 7.95
C VAL A 110 6.77 9.48 8.09
N ALA A 111 5.92 10.48 8.27
CA ALA A 111 4.48 10.33 8.13
C ALA A 111 4.06 10.44 6.65
N VAL A 112 3.12 9.59 6.23
CA VAL A 112 2.51 9.59 4.91
C VAL A 112 1.01 9.68 5.11
N TRP A 113 0.42 10.79 4.66
CA TRP A 113 -1.02 11.00 4.66
C TRP A 113 -1.58 10.59 3.29
N TYR A 114 -2.58 9.72 3.29
CA TYR A 114 -3.11 9.12 2.06
C TYR A 114 -4.59 8.80 2.16
N SER A 115 -5.27 8.82 1.01
CA SER A 115 -6.56 8.17 0.87
C SER A 115 -6.38 6.76 0.28
N ALA A 116 -7.32 5.87 0.57
CA ALA A 116 -7.30 4.50 0.09
C ALA A 116 -8.62 4.17 -0.60
N LEU A 117 -8.52 3.52 -1.76
CA LEU A 117 -9.65 2.84 -2.39
C LEU A 117 -9.57 1.36 -2.07
N PHE A 118 -10.60 0.83 -1.44
CA PHE A 118 -10.66 -0.56 -1.02
C PHE A 118 -12.03 -1.18 -1.28
N GLY A 119 -12.05 -2.41 -1.78
CA GLY A 119 -13.27 -3.19 -1.98
C GLY A 119 -13.31 -3.93 -3.30
N LEU A 120 -14.49 -4.40 -3.69
CA LEU A 120 -14.76 -5.13 -4.92
C LEU A 120 -15.63 -4.30 -5.84
N ALA A 121 -15.13 -4.05 -7.04
CA ALA A 121 -15.92 -3.50 -8.14
C ALA A 121 -16.63 -4.64 -8.88
N GLY A 122 -17.96 -4.55 -8.98
CA GLY A 122 -18.80 -5.55 -9.64
C GLY A 122 -20.22 -5.50 -9.08
N VAL A 123 -21.22 -5.78 -9.92
CA VAL A 123 -22.66 -5.60 -9.59
C VAL A 123 -23.09 -6.38 -8.34
N GLU A 124 -22.56 -7.59 -8.16
CA GLU A 124 -22.90 -8.46 -7.03
C GLU A 124 -22.04 -8.23 -5.78
N SER A 125 -21.22 -7.18 -5.76
CA SER A 125 -20.30 -6.91 -4.65
C SER A 125 -21.06 -6.69 -3.34
N LYS A 126 -20.66 -7.42 -2.29
CA LYS A 126 -21.11 -7.19 -0.91
C LYS A 126 -20.15 -6.34 -0.09
N ASN A 127 -19.04 -5.93 -0.72
CA ASN A 127 -18.03 -5.04 -0.17
C ASN A 127 -17.65 -4.03 -1.27
N PRO A 128 -18.55 -3.08 -1.61
CA PRO A 128 -18.32 -2.15 -2.72
C PRO A 128 -17.09 -1.28 -2.47
N VAL A 129 -16.47 -0.78 -3.55
CA VAL A 129 -15.29 0.08 -3.44
C VAL A 129 -15.66 1.36 -2.70
N SER A 130 -14.99 1.61 -1.57
CA SER A 130 -15.14 2.82 -0.77
C SER A 130 -13.80 3.55 -0.60
N GLU A 131 -13.88 4.85 -0.33
CA GLU A 131 -12.72 5.64 0.08
C GLU A 131 -12.56 5.63 1.61
N SER A 132 -11.33 5.62 2.09
CA SER A 132 -10.99 5.85 3.49
C SER A 132 -9.69 6.66 3.59
N TRP A 133 -9.44 7.30 4.73
CA TRP A 133 -8.28 8.19 4.92
C TRP A 133 -7.45 7.73 6.09
N TYR A 134 -6.12 7.75 5.93
CA TYR A 134 -5.17 7.24 6.91
C TYR A 134 -3.89 8.08 6.95
N THR A 135 -3.17 7.95 8.06
CA THR A 135 -1.76 8.35 8.15
C THR A 135 -0.93 7.14 8.59
N ASN A 136 0.06 6.77 7.79
CA ASN A 136 1.10 5.83 8.20
C ASN A 136 2.33 6.61 8.67
N THR A 137 2.89 6.29 9.83
CA THR A 137 4.21 6.78 10.23
C THR A 137 5.22 5.66 10.12
N PHE A 138 6.14 5.79 9.15
CA PHE A 138 7.20 4.83 8.88
C PHE A 138 8.46 5.16 9.67
N GLU A 139 9.05 4.13 10.26
CA GLU A 139 10.43 4.13 10.73
C GLU A 139 11.31 3.53 9.65
N LEU A 140 12.31 4.30 9.20
CA LEU A 140 13.19 3.95 8.10
C LEU A 140 14.64 3.86 8.56
N LYS A 141 15.37 2.91 7.98
CA LYS A 141 16.81 2.78 8.09
C LYS A 141 17.47 2.78 6.71
N TRP A 142 18.48 3.62 6.53
CA TRP A 142 19.34 3.63 5.36
C TRP A 142 20.30 2.44 5.41
N THR A 143 20.19 1.51 4.48
CA THR A 143 21.06 0.34 4.41
C THR A 143 21.11 -0.21 3.00
N GLY A 144 22.26 -0.77 2.59
CA GLY A 144 22.40 -1.37 1.26
C GLY A 144 22.11 -0.42 0.09
N GLY A 145 22.36 0.89 0.28
CA GLY A 145 22.14 1.91 -0.76
C GLY A 145 20.69 2.37 -0.92
N ASP A 146 19.82 2.10 0.06
CA ASP A 146 18.41 2.48 0.00
C ASP A 146 17.82 2.76 1.40
N TRP A 147 16.68 3.45 1.45
CA TRP A 147 15.85 3.52 2.67
C TRP A 147 15.02 2.26 2.80
N LYS A 148 14.96 1.64 3.98
CA LYS A 148 14.17 0.44 4.24
C LYS A 148 13.33 0.58 5.50
N VAL A 149 12.13 0.01 5.48
CA VAL A 149 11.22 0.03 6.63
C VAL A 149 11.75 -0.88 7.74
N THR A 150 11.85 -0.36 8.95
CA THR A 150 12.08 -1.15 10.17
C THR A 150 10.76 -1.43 10.89
N ASP A 151 9.88 -0.44 10.95
CA ASP A 151 8.53 -0.54 11.47
C ASP A 151 7.62 0.52 10.84
N PHE A 152 6.31 0.39 11.02
CA PHE A 152 5.38 1.49 10.81
C PHE A 152 4.13 1.33 11.69
N THR A 153 3.52 2.46 12.02
CA THR A 153 2.20 2.51 12.63
C THR A 153 1.21 3.16 11.69
N GLN A 154 -0.08 2.86 11.89
CA GLN A 154 -1.17 3.46 11.14
C GLN A 154 -2.18 4.06 12.13
N LYS A 155 -2.77 5.18 11.75
CA LYS A 155 -3.96 5.75 12.38
C LYS A 155 -4.94 6.22 11.31
N ASP A 156 -6.19 6.37 11.69
CA ASP A 156 -7.20 6.99 10.85
C ASP A 156 -6.87 8.47 10.61
N GLY A 157 -7.12 8.91 9.37
CA GLY A 157 -7.22 10.32 9.00
C GLY A 157 -5.95 11.16 9.18
N PRO A 158 -6.09 12.51 9.08
CA PRO A 158 -7.36 13.24 8.96
C PRO A 158 -8.08 13.01 7.63
N ALA A 159 -9.42 12.99 7.64
CA ALA A 159 -10.22 12.94 6.41
C ALA A 159 -10.68 14.37 6.06
N PRO A 160 -10.50 14.84 4.81
CA PRO A 160 -11.13 16.07 4.34
C PRO A 160 -12.66 15.99 4.45
N VAL A 161 -13.32 17.15 4.54
CA VAL A 161 -14.78 17.20 4.52
C VAL A 161 -15.29 16.61 3.20
N GLY A 162 -16.12 15.57 3.31
CA GLY A 162 -16.79 14.98 2.16
C GLY A 162 -17.72 15.99 1.49
N ARG A 163 -17.72 16.02 0.15
CA ARG A 163 -18.76 16.72 -0.62
C ARG A 163 -19.95 15.78 -0.81
N ASP A 164 -21.13 16.34 -1.03
CA ASP A 164 -22.29 15.59 -1.53
C ASP A 164 -22.03 15.19 -2.99
N GLN A 165 -21.31 14.09 -3.18
CA GLN A 165 -21.06 13.48 -4.48
C GLN A 165 -21.84 12.17 -4.55
N ALA A 166 -22.68 12.03 -5.58
CA ALA A 166 -23.42 10.80 -5.82
C ALA A 166 -22.43 9.63 -6.02
N ALA A 167 -22.70 8.51 -5.36
CA ALA A 167 -21.94 7.28 -5.56
C ALA A 167 -22.05 6.82 -7.02
N ALA A 168 -20.92 6.39 -7.60
CA ALA A 168 -20.90 5.81 -8.94
C ALA A 168 -21.65 4.47 -8.98
N SER A 169 -22.16 4.10 -10.16
CA SER A 169 -22.68 2.75 -10.40
C SER A 169 -21.56 1.70 -10.26
N ALA A 170 -21.94 0.44 -10.00
CA ALA A 170 -20.97 -0.66 -9.94
C ALA A 170 -20.27 -0.87 -11.29
N GLU A 171 -20.98 -0.64 -12.39
CA GLU A 171 -20.47 -0.71 -13.76
C GLU A 171 -19.43 0.38 -14.03
N ASP A 172 -19.71 1.63 -13.62
CA ASP A 172 -18.78 2.73 -13.82
C ASP A 172 -17.53 2.56 -12.96
N MET A 173 -17.68 2.07 -11.72
CA MET A 173 -16.54 1.74 -10.87
C MET A 173 -15.68 0.62 -11.48
N SER A 174 -16.31 -0.43 -12.00
CA SER A 174 -15.60 -1.53 -12.68
C SER A 174 -14.81 -1.03 -13.89
N LYS A 175 -15.45 -0.22 -14.75
CA LYS A 175 -14.78 0.41 -15.90
C LYS A 175 -13.62 1.31 -15.48
N ALA A 176 -13.78 2.08 -14.41
CA ALA A 176 -12.71 2.95 -13.91
C ALA A 176 -11.50 2.13 -13.44
N VAL A 177 -11.75 1.07 -12.68
CA VAL A 177 -10.71 0.19 -12.16
C VAL A 177 -9.92 -0.48 -13.29
N GLU A 178 -10.61 -0.95 -14.33
CA GLU A 178 -10.02 -1.58 -15.52
C GLU A 178 -9.23 -0.60 -16.38
N LYS A 179 -9.79 0.58 -16.67
CA LYS A 179 -9.22 1.53 -17.63
C LYS A 179 -8.07 2.35 -17.06
N PHE A 180 -8.15 2.75 -15.80
CA PHE A 180 -7.15 3.63 -15.20
C PHE A 180 -6.01 2.88 -14.52
N GLY A 181 -6.15 1.57 -14.28
CA GLY A 181 -5.15 0.79 -13.56
C GLY A 181 -4.85 1.38 -12.18
N GLY A 182 -3.75 0.93 -11.56
CA GLY A 182 -3.23 1.50 -10.30
C GLY A 182 -1.79 1.95 -10.48
N PHE A 183 -1.40 3.05 -9.84
CA PHE A 183 0.00 3.45 -9.81
C PHE A 183 0.84 2.43 -9.05
N THR A 184 2.03 2.14 -9.56
CA THR A 184 3.00 1.25 -8.91
C THR A 184 4.00 1.99 -8.03
N TYR A 185 4.04 3.34 -8.12
CA TYR A 185 4.91 4.21 -7.34
C TYR A 185 4.23 5.55 -7.08
N ALA A 186 4.57 6.17 -5.96
CA ALA A 186 4.26 7.57 -5.64
C ALA A 186 5.48 8.43 -5.98
N ARG A 187 5.26 9.66 -6.45
CA ARG A 187 6.25 10.61 -6.98
C ARG A 187 7.67 10.57 -6.40
#